data_AF-W4L5W1-F1
#
_entry.id   AF-W4L5W1-F1
#
_cell.length_a   1.000
_cell.length_b   1.000
_cell.length_c   1.000
_cell.angle_alpha   90.00
_cell.angle_beta   90.00
_cell.angle_gamma   90.00
#
_symmetry.space_group_name_H-M   'P 1'
#
loop_
_entity.id
_entity.type
_entity.pdbx_description
1 polymer ?
#
loop_
_entity_poly.entity_id
_entity_poly.type
_entity_poly.pdbx_seq_one_letter_code
_entity_poly.pdbx_strand_id
1 'polypeptide(L)'
;MPDIYMKNLKLNRGLRHHPLNYILFFNRTTVFAGVDQPRKIKLKTLEYKIKQIRNNSFSIGHMPYDPLVIDLLNKNRIKTLFMIRDPRDIVVSKMYYNVKRKRHFLHKHYQSLNSDKDRIKAAILGVKKPNGEMVALGIADKLRSVLAWLQTDNVKSVRFEDLIGDRGGGDQERQMQSLFSVAAHIGKSLTDEEVAAIGNQMFGQGHTFRSGSIGAWQNHFDTELKELFKKESGDQLIEFGYESNFDW
;
A
#
# COMPACT_ATOMS: atom_id res chain seq x y z
N MET A 1 11.61 -18.72 17.35
CA MET A 1 10.79 -18.69 16.12
C MET A 1 11.68 -19.10 14.96
N PRO A 2 11.29 -20.03 14.05
CA PRO A 2 12.09 -20.26 12.84
C PRO A 2 12.21 -18.94 12.08
N ASP A 3 13.44 -18.56 11.73
CA ASP A 3 13.77 -17.25 11.18
C ASP A 3 12.89 -16.91 9.98
N ILE A 4 12.01 -15.92 10.14
CA ILE A 4 11.25 -15.39 9.02
C ILE A 4 12.21 -14.55 8.18
N TYR A 5 12.63 -15.06 7.02
CA TYR A 5 13.51 -14.33 6.13
C TYR A 5 12.72 -13.26 5.37
N MET A 6 13.11 -11.99 5.55
CA MET A 6 12.60 -10.88 4.73
C MET A 6 13.20 -10.98 3.32
N LYS A 7 12.53 -11.71 2.43
CA LYS A 7 12.85 -11.67 1.00
C LYS A 7 12.11 -10.50 0.39
N ASN A 8 12.79 -9.36 0.24
CA ASN A 8 12.28 -8.26 -0.58
C ASN A 8 12.34 -8.66 -2.07
N LEU A 9 11.47 -9.60 -2.46
CA LEU A 9 11.02 -9.75 -3.83
C LEU A 9 10.39 -8.41 -4.17
N LYS A 10 11.20 -7.50 -4.74
CA LYS A 10 10.76 -6.19 -5.21
C LYS A 10 9.80 -6.42 -6.37
N LEU A 11 8.57 -6.86 -6.09
CA LEU A 11 7.58 -7.26 -7.08
C LEU A 11 7.32 -6.09 -8.03
N ASN A 12 7.49 -4.84 -7.61
CA ASN A 12 7.28 -3.72 -8.50
C ASN A 12 8.32 -3.61 -9.65
N ARG A 13 9.61 -3.36 -9.35
CA ARG A 13 10.64 -3.29 -10.42
C ARG A 13 10.98 -4.66 -11.01
N GLY A 14 11.04 -5.69 -10.16
CA GLY A 14 11.44 -7.04 -10.55
C GLY A 14 10.43 -7.74 -11.46
N LEU A 15 9.12 -7.44 -11.35
CA LEU A 15 8.13 -7.94 -12.30
C LEU A 15 8.13 -7.14 -13.59
N ARG A 16 8.20 -5.79 -13.53
CA ARG A 16 8.12 -4.92 -14.70
C ARG A 16 9.20 -5.20 -15.75
N HIS A 17 10.42 -5.44 -15.30
CA HIS A 17 11.57 -5.64 -16.17
C HIS A 17 11.95 -7.12 -16.35
N HIS A 18 11.06 -8.05 -15.99
CA HIS A 18 11.36 -9.47 -16.08
C HIS A 18 11.47 -9.93 -17.55
N PRO A 19 12.48 -10.73 -17.94
CA PRO A 19 12.65 -11.19 -19.32
C PRO A 19 11.41 -11.88 -19.91
N LEU A 20 10.67 -12.63 -19.10
CA LEU A 20 9.45 -13.31 -19.53
C LEU A 20 8.40 -12.36 -20.13
N ASN A 21 8.38 -11.08 -19.73
CA ASN A 21 7.45 -10.10 -20.30
C ASN A 21 7.69 -9.89 -21.81
N TYR A 22 8.89 -10.16 -22.32
CA TYR A 22 9.28 -9.92 -23.71
C TYR A 22 9.22 -11.17 -24.60
N ILE A 23 9.09 -12.37 -24.02
CA ILE A 23 9.07 -13.64 -24.79
C ILE A 23 7.68 -13.90 -25.42
N LEU A 24 7.59 -13.87 -26.75
CA LEU A 24 6.32 -13.88 -27.50
C LEU A 24 5.48 -15.17 -27.39
N PHE A 25 6.09 -16.31 -27.05
CA PHE A 25 5.45 -17.63 -27.10
C PHE A 25 4.60 -18.02 -25.88
N PHE A 26 4.54 -17.18 -24.85
CA PHE A 26 3.73 -17.47 -23.66
C PHE A 26 2.34 -16.85 -23.73
N ASN A 27 1.38 -17.49 -23.06
CA ASN A 27 -0.01 -17.02 -22.91
C ASN A 27 -0.08 -15.50 -22.71
N ARG A 28 -0.96 -14.84 -23.48
CA ARG A 28 -1.11 -13.37 -23.53
C ARG A 28 -1.80 -12.79 -22.30
N THR A 29 -2.24 -13.61 -21.34
CA THR A 29 -2.86 -13.13 -20.10
C THR A 29 -1.91 -12.22 -19.31
N THR A 30 -2.37 -11.00 -19.05
CA THR A 30 -1.64 -9.98 -18.30
C THR A 30 -2.42 -9.51 -17.08
N VAL A 31 -1.69 -9.10 -16.06
CA VAL A 31 -2.22 -8.41 -14.86
C VAL A 31 -1.44 -7.12 -14.64
N PHE A 32 -1.93 -6.23 -13.79
CA PHE A 32 -1.22 -4.99 -13.46
C PHE A 32 -0.29 -5.17 -12.25
N ALA A 33 0.91 -4.60 -12.34
CA ALA A 33 1.84 -4.49 -11.22
C ALA A 33 2.17 -3.02 -10.91
N GLY A 34 2.06 -2.66 -9.63
CA GLY A 34 2.17 -1.29 -9.13
C GLY A 34 0.83 -0.59 -9.03
N VAL A 35 0.60 0.09 -7.90
CA VAL A 35 -0.58 0.92 -7.68
C VAL A 35 -0.32 2.37 -8.10
N ASP A 36 0.86 2.91 -7.82
CA ASP A 36 1.19 4.32 -8.13
C ASP A 36 1.35 4.59 -9.63
N GLN A 37 1.94 3.64 -10.35
CA GLN A 37 2.10 3.67 -11.81
C GLN A 37 1.90 2.24 -12.32
N PRO A 38 0.66 1.80 -12.53
CA PRO A 38 0.39 0.42 -12.96
C PRO A 38 1.04 0.11 -14.29
N ARG A 39 1.61 -1.08 -14.40
CA ARG A 39 2.20 -1.61 -15.64
C ARG A 39 1.65 -3.00 -15.88
N LYS A 40 1.20 -3.27 -17.10
CA LYS A 40 0.83 -4.62 -17.51
C LYS A 40 2.08 -5.50 -17.49
N ILE A 41 1.99 -6.65 -16.83
CA ILE A 41 2.99 -7.70 -16.82
C ILE A 41 2.31 -9.00 -17.23
N LYS A 42 3.06 -9.98 -17.75
CA LYS A 42 2.49 -11.30 -18.02
C LYS A 42 2.19 -12.01 -16.71
N LEU A 43 1.05 -12.71 -16.62
CA LEU A 43 0.70 -13.49 -15.44
C LEU A 43 1.78 -14.53 -15.09
N LYS A 44 2.40 -15.16 -16.10
CA LYS A 44 3.54 -16.09 -15.91
C LYS A 44 4.74 -15.46 -15.22
N THR A 45 4.98 -14.16 -15.42
CA THR A 45 6.05 -13.45 -14.72
C THR A 45 5.78 -13.38 -13.23
N LEU A 46 4.52 -13.11 -12.85
CA LEU A 46 4.09 -13.12 -11.45
C LEU A 46 4.16 -14.53 -10.85
N GLU A 47 3.65 -15.53 -11.57
CA GLU A 47 3.71 -16.94 -11.18
C GLU A 47 5.16 -17.39 -10.89
N TYR A 48 6.09 -17.05 -11.78
CA TYR A 48 7.50 -17.35 -11.61
C TYR A 48 8.06 -16.74 -10.30
N LYS A 49 7.70 -15.49 -9.97
CA LYS A 49 8.15 -14.86 -8.72
C LYS A 49 7.49 -15.43 -7.48
N ILE A 50 6.20 -15.74 -7.55
CA ILE A 50 5.44 -16.36 -6.47
C ILE A 50 6.05 -17.72 -6.09
N LYS A 51 6.41 -18.55 -7.09
CA LYS A 51 7.08 -19.85 -6.87
C LYS A 51 8.46 -19.75 -6.22
N GLN A 52 9.06 -18.55 -6.14
CA GLN A 52 10.33 -18.31 -5.46
C GLN A 52 10.18 -17.89 -3.99
N ILE A 53 8.95 -17.73 -3.50
CA ILE A 53 8.68 -17.49 -2.08
C ILE A 53 8.86 -18.83 -1.36
N ARG A 54 9.79 -18.86 -0.41
CA ARG A 54 10.08 -20.07 0.38
C ARG A 54 9.14 -20.13 1.58
N ASN A 55 8.96 -21.32 2.14
CA ASN A 55 8.28 -21.47 3.42
C ASN A 55 8.94 -20.59 4.49
N ASN A 56 8.13 -20.01 5.38
CA ASN A 56 8.58 -19.06 6.40
C ASN A 56 9.31 -17.82 5.83
N SER A 57 8.95 -17.36 4.63
CA SER A 57 9.39 -16.07 4.09
C SER A 57 8.19 -15.23 3.68
N PHE A 58 8.36 -13.90 3.64
CA PHE A 58 7.34 -12.98 3.16
C PHE A 58 7.85 -12.13 1.99
N SER A 59 6.91 -11.64 1.20
CA SER A 59 7.15 -10.73 0.07
C SER A 59 6.21 -9.53 0.17
N ILE A 60 6.67 -8.38 -0.31
CA ILE A 60 5.89 -7.14 -0.33
C ILE A 60 5.66 -6.74 -1.78
N GLY A 61 4.42 -6.38 -2.10
CA GLY A 61 4.03 -5.89 -3.42
C GLY A 61 3.00 -4.78 -3.31
N HIS A 62 2.99 -3.89 -4.31
CA HIS A 62 1.87 -2.98 -4.54
C HIS A 62 1.16 -3.48 -5.79
N MET A 63 0.11 -4.26 -5.61
CA MET A 63 -0.64 -4.88 -6.70
C MET A 63 -2.08 -4.39 -6.67
N PRO A 64 -2.60 -3.84 -7.79
CA PRO A 64 -4.04 -3.74 -7.98
C PRO A 64 -4.70 -5.11 -7.78
N TYR A 65 -5.94 -5.10 -7.30
CA TYR A 65 -6.76 -6.30 -7.21
C TYR A 65 -6.98 -6.87 -8.60
N ASP A 66 -6.86 -8.19 -8.71
CA ASP A 66 -7.15 -8.95 -9.91
C ASP A 66 -7.49 -10.40 -9.48
N PRO A 67 -8.64 -10.97 -9.86
CA PRO A 67 -9.00 -12.34 -9.50
C PRO A 67 -7.93 -13.37 -9.89
N LEU A 68 -7.21 -13.17 -10.99
CA LEU A 68 -6.14 -14.06 -11.41
C LEU A 68 -4.95 -14.05 -10.45
N VAL A 69 -4.70 -12.90 -9.79
CA VAL A 69 -3.68 -12.78 -8.75
C VAL A 69 -4.12 -13.53 -7.49
N ILE A 70 -5.39 -13.40 -7.10
CA ILE A 70 -5.95 -14.13 -5.94
C ILE A 70 -5.88 -15.63 -6.16
N ASP A 71 -6.33 -16.12 -7.32
CA ASP A 71 -6.25 -17.53 -7.69
C ASP A 71 -4.82 -18.06 -7.59
N LEU A 72 -3.86 -17.28 -8.07
CA LEU A 72 -2.45 -17.66 -8.07
C LEU A 72 -1.88 -17.72 -6.65
N LEU A 73 -2.23 -16.76 -5.78
CA LEU A 73 -1.83 -16.78 -4.37
C LEU A 73 -2.44 -17.98 -3.64
N ASN A 74 -3.73 -18.24 -3.84
CA ASN A 74 -4.46 -19.35 -3.23
C ASN A 74 -3.93 -20.72 -3.69
N LYS A 75 -3.70 -20.91 -5.00
CA LYS A 75 -3.10 -22.13 -5.56
C LYS A 75 -1.72 -22.44 -4.98
N ASN A 76 -0.95 -21.41 -4.63
CA ASN A 76 0.36 -21.56 -4.00
C ASN A 76 0.31 -21.52 -2.46
N ARG A 77 -0.89 -21.54 -1.86
CA ARG A 77 -1.13 -21.52 -0.40
C ARG A 77 -0.45 -20.34 0.31
N ILE A 78 -0.41 -19.18 -0.33
CA ILE A 78 0.17 -17.97 0.24
C ILE A 78 -0.87 -17.25 1.09
N LYS A 79 -0.55 -17.05 2.38
CA LYS A 79 -1.32 -16.18 3.28
C LYS A 79 -1.05 -14.73 2.92
N THR A 80 -2.11 -13.94 2.74
CA THR A 80 -2.01 -12.59 2.20
C THR A 80 -2.50 -11.57 3.23
N LEU A 81 -1.66 -10.59 3.52
CA LEU A 81 -2.02 -9.42 4.32
C LEU A 81 -2.26 -8.23 3.39
N PHE A 82 -3.45 -7.63 3.46
CA PHE A 82 -3.76 -6.37 2.79
C PHE A 82 -3.65 -5.23 3.81
N MET A 83 -2.64 -4.38 3.64
CA MET A 83 -2.42 -3.24 4.52
C MET A 83 -2.95 -1.96 3.88
N ILE A 84 -3.78 -1.22 4.63
CA ILE A 84 -4.29 0.09 4.24
C ILE A 84 -3.96 1.12 5.33
N ARG A 85 -3.98 2.39 4.95
CA ARG A 85 -3.78 3.55 5.81
C ARG A 85 -4.78 4.63 5.38
N ASP A 86 -5.15 5.54 6.27
CA ASP A 86 -6.02 6.68 5.96
C ASP A 86 -5.52 7.37 4.67
N PRO A 87 -6.34 7.40 3.61
CA PRO A 87 -5.97 7.99 2.34
C PRO A 87 -5.49 9.44 2.40
N ARG A 88 -5.97 10.22 3.37
CA ARG A 88 -5.55 11.60 3.58
C ARG A 88 -4.11 11.66 4.10
N ASP A 89 -3.74 10.76 5.01
CA ASP A 89 -2.36 10.60 5.45
C ASP A 89 -1.45 10.03 4.35
N ILE A 90 -1.98 9.16 3.47
CA ILE A 90 -1.23 8.62 2.33
C ILE A 90 -0.76 9.75 1.42
N VAL A 91 -1.62 10.72 1.07
CA VAL A 91 -1.24 11.82 0.15
C VAL A 91 -0.21 12.76 0.77
N VAL A 92 -0.30 13.05 2.07
CA VAL A 92 0.72 13.83 2.79
C VAL A 92 2.05 13.09 2.85
N SER A 93 2.03 11.80 3.21
CA SER A 93 3.25 10.99 3.23
C SER A 93 3.90 10.90 1.85
N LYS A 94 3.07 10.78 0.79
CA LYS A 94 3.51 10.74 -0.61
C LYS A 94 4.21 12.03 -1.04
N MET A 95 3.70 13.20 -0.65
CA MET A 95 4.37 14.48 -0.87
C MET A 95 5.80 14.44 -0.33
N TYR A 96 5.97 14.18 0.96
CA TYR A 96 7.30 14.15 1.59
C TYR A 96 8.22 13.11 0.97
N TYR A 97 7.68 11.92 0.66
CA TYR A 97 8.43 10.86 0.03
C TYR A 97 8.98 11.28 -1.35
N ASN A 98 8.13 11.85 -2.21
CA ASN A 98 8.52 12.29 -3.55
C ASN A 98 9.50 13.48 -3.51
N VAL A 99 9.32 14.41 -2.57
CA VAL A 99 10.24 15.55 -2.35
C VAL A 99 11.61 15.08 -1.87
N LYS A 100 11.68 14.15 -0.91
CA LYS A 100 12.95 13.72 -0.29
C LYS A 100 13.74 12.72 -1.14
N ARG A 101 13.06 11.85 -1.91
CA ARG A 101 13.71 10.74 -2.62
C ARG A 101 14.23 11.16 -3.99
N LYS A 102 15.47 11.66 -4.05
CA LYS A 102 16.13 12.12 -5.30
C LYS A 102 16.07 11.13 -6.48
N ARG A 103 16.10 9.82 -6.21
CA ARG A 103 16.02 8.74 -7.24
C ARG A 103 14.60 8.37 -7.65
N HIS A 104 13.57 8.99 -7.07
CA HIS A 104 12.18 8.72 -7.41
C HIS A 104 11.81 9.41 -8.72
N PHE A 105 11.05 8.74 -9.59
CA PHE A 105 10.72 9.27 -10.92
C PHE A 105 9.88 10.56 -10.88
N LEU A 106 9.10 10.76 -9.81
CA LEU A 106 8.32 11.99 -9.58
C LEU A 106 9.09 13.10 -8.86
N HIS A 107 10.34 12.86 -8.44
CA HIS A 107 11.08 13.82 -7.61
C HIS A 107 11.21 15.18 -8.28
N LYS A 108 11.64 15.21 -9.55
CA LYS A 108 11.80 16.46 -10.31
C LYS A 108 10.48 17.22 -10.44
N HIS A 109 9.38 16.52 -10.71
CA HIS A 109 8.06 17.13 -10.81
C HIS A 109 7.61 17.72 -9.46
N TYR A 110 7.77 17.00 -8.35
CA TYR A 110 7.37 17.50 -7.03
C TYR A 110 8.24 18.68 -6.57
N GLN A 111 9.52 18.71 -6.97
CA GLN A 111 10.42 19.83 -6.71
C GLN A 111 10.09 21.08 -7.54
N SER A 112 9.50 20.93 -8.73
CA SER A 112 9.07 22.07 -9.55
C SER A 112 7.73 22.69 -9.11
N LEU A 113 7.01 22.06 -8.18
CA LEU A 113 5.77 22.61 -7.62
C LEU A 113 6.10 23.62 -6.51
N ASN A 114 5.38 24.74 -6.53
CA ASN A 114 5.68 25.94 -5.73
C ASN A 114 5.38 25.78 -4.24
N SER A 115 4.43 24.91 -3.88
CA SER A 115 3.98 24.77 -2.49
C SER A 115 3.71 23.31 -2.10
N ASP A 116 3.69 23.04 -0.79
CA ASP A 116 3.25 21.75 -0.25
C ASP A 116 1.79 21.46 -0.61
N LYS A 117 0.94 22.49 -0.65
CA LYS A 117 -0.44 22.39 -1.12
C LYS A 117 -0.51 21.86 -2.56
N ASP A 118 0.29 22.41 -3.48
CA ASP A 118 0.31 21.94 -4.88
C ASP A 118 0.83 20.50 -5.00
N ARG A 119 1.79 20.12 -4.14
CA ARG A 119 2.30 18.74 -4.09
C ARG A 119 1.26 17.76 -3.56
N ILE A 120 0.44 18.17 -2.59
CA ILE A 120 -0.69 17.38 -2.10
C ILE A 120 -1.76 17.27 -3.18
N LYS A 121 -2.12 18.37 -3.87
CA LYS A 121 -3.02 18.32 -5.04
C LYS A 121 -2.52 17.33 -6.10
N ALA A 122 -1.22 17.33 -6.41
CA ALA A 122 -0.62 16.38 -7.33
C ALA A 122 -0.67 14.91 -6.84
N ALA A 123 -0.70 14.68 -5.53
CA ALA A 123 -0.89 13.35 -4.95
C ALA A 123 -2.37 12.90 -5.01
N ILE A 124 -3.31 13.84 -4.82
CA ILE A 124 -4.76 13.59 -4.92
C ILE A 124 -5.16 13.31 -6.38
N LEU A 125 -4.83 14.22 -7.29
CA LEU A 125 -5.23 14.19 -8.70
C LEU A 125 -4.37 13.27 -9.57
N GLY A 126 -3.17 12.94 -9.09
CA GLY A 126 -2.15 12.27 -9.89
C GLY A 126 -1.37 13.24 -10.78
N VAL A 127 -0.42 12.69 -11.53
CA VAL A 127 0.49 13.45 -12.38
C VAL A 127 0.28 13.06 -13.83
N LYS A 128 0.05 14.06 -14.69
CA LYS A 128 -0.13 13.92 -16.14
C LYS A 128 1.02 14.59 -16.90
N LYS A 129 1.32 14.08 -18.08
CA LYS A 129 2.15 14.78 -19.08
C LYS A 129 1.32 15.88 -19.77
N PRO A 130 1.96 16.83 -20.48
CA PRO A 130 1.25 17.86 -21.25
C PRO A 130 0.30 17.29 -22.31
N ASN A 131 0.60 16.10 -22.86
CA ASN A 131 -0.25 15.40 -23.82
C ASN A 131 -1.44 14.63 -23.17
N GLY A 132 -1.66 14.80 -21.86
CA GLY A 132 -2.73 14.15 -21.11
C GLY A 132 -2.42 12.73 -20.60
N GLU A 133 -1.29 12.13 -20.97
CA GLU A 133 -0.93 10.78 -20.53
C GLU A 133 -0.66 10.73 -19.02
N MET A 134 -1.28 9.78 -18.32
CA MET A 134 -1.08 9.56 -16.89
C MET A 134 0.33 9.02 -16.60
N VAL A 135 1.11 9.79 -15.83
CA VAL A 135 2.43 9.40 -15.33
C VAL A 135 2.33 8.61 -14.03
N ALA A 136 1.47 9.08 -13.11
CA ALA A 136 1.18 8.46 -11.83
C ALA A 136 -0.28 8.71 -11.45
N LEU A 137 -0.98 7.69 -10.98
CA LEU A 137 -2.40 7.78 -10.65
C LEU A 137 -2.69 8.76 -9.51
N GLY A 138 -3.91 9.28 -9.47
CA GLY A 138 -4.46 9.96 -8.31
C GLY A 138 -4.80 8.99 -7.17
N ILE A 139 -5.10 9.51 -5.98
CA ILE A 139 -5.42 8.66 -4.82
C ILE A 139 -6.71 7.88 -5.05
N ALA A 140 -7.72 8.49 -5.68
CA ALA A 140 -8.99 7.86 -6.02
C ALA A 140 -8.82 6.56 -6.81
N ASP A 141 -8.09 6.63 -7.93
CA ASP A 141 -7.84 5.47 -8.79
C ASP A 141 -7.03 4.39 -8.08
N LYS A 142 -6.09 4.78 -7.22
CA LYS A 142 -5.29 3.84 -6.42
C LYS A 142 -6.18 3.06 -5.47
N LEU A 143 -7.04 3.76 -4.72
CA LEU A 143 -7.96 3.16 -3.77
C LEU A 143 -8.96 2.24 -4.47
N ARG A 144 -9.59 2.70 -5.55
CA ARG A 144 -10.47 1.85 -6.39
C ARG A 144 -9.75 0.59 -6.87
N SER A 145 -8.50 0.73 -7.31
CA SER A 145 -7.72 -0.41 -7.80
C SER A 145 -7.42 -1.47 -6.74
N VAL A 146 -7.53 -1.13 -5.45
CA VAL A 146 -7.25 -2.06 -4.34
C VAL A 146 -8.45 -2.38 -3.47
N LEU A 147 -9.61 -1.74 -3.68
CA LEU A 147 -10.79 -1.87 -2.83
C LEU A 147 -11.22 -3.32 -2.64
N ALA A 148 -11.25 -4.11 -3.71
CA ALA A 148 -11.71 -5.49 -3.65
C ALA A 148 -10.81 -6.41 -2.79
N TRP A 149 -9.55 -6.04 -2.50
CA TRP A 149 -8.74 -6.79 -1.51
C TRP A 149 -9.38 -6.81 -0.13
N LEU A 150 -10.11 -5.74 0.24
CA LEU A 150 -10.72 -5.59 1.56
C LEU A 150 -11.72 -6.71 1.87
N GLN A 151 -12.44 -7.18 0.85
CA GLN A 151 -13.53 -8.15 0.93
C GLN A 151 -13.18 -9.51 0.35
N THR A 152 -11.89 -9.78 0.12
CA THR A 152 -11.45 -11.04 -0.50
C THR A 152 -11.20 -12.12 0.54
N ASP A 153 -11.79 -13.30 0.32
CA ASP A 153 -11.54 -14.47 1.17
C ASP A 153 -10.06 -14.84 1.21
N ASN A 154 -9.61 -15.35 2.36
CA ASN A 154 -8.22 -15.72 2.63
C ASN A 154 -7.21 -14.54 2.56
N VAL A 155 -7.70 -13.30 2.52
CA VAL A 155 -6.89 -12.09 2.71
C VAL A 155 -7.22 -11.50 4.08
N LYS A 156 -6.20 -11.20 4.88
CA LYS A 156 -6.36 -10.46 6.14
C LYS A 156 -6.10 -8.98 5.90
N SER A 157 -7.16 -8.19 6.01
CA SER A 157 -7.07 -6.73 6.00
C SER A 157 -6.54 -6.22 7.35
N VAL A 158 -5.60 -5.27 7.29
CA VAL A 158 -4.96 -4.65 8.47
C VAL A 158 -4.81 -3.16 8.22
N ARG A 159 -5.21 -2.33 9.18
CA ARG A 159 -5.00 -0.88 9.09
C ARG A 159 -3.69 -0.50 9.76
N PHE A 160 -3.00 0.48 9.18
CA PHE A 160 -1.81 1.07 9.78
C PHE A 160 -2.14 1.69 11.14
N GLU A 161 -3.30 2.33 11.25
CA GLU A 161 -3.78 3.01 12.45
C GLU A 161 -3.90 2.04 13.64
N ASP A 162 -4.32 0.80 13.37
CA ASP A 162 -4.46 -0.22 14.41
C ASP A 162 -3.11 -0.83 14.82
N LEU A 163 -2.07 -0.73 13.98
CA LEU A 163 -0.76 -1.35 14.25
C LEU A 163 0.22 -0.44 14.98
N ILE A 164 -0.02 0.86 15.02
CA ILE A 164 1.01 1.82 15.41
C ILE A 164 1.15 1.99 16.94
N GLY A 165 0.10 1.65 17.68
CA GLY A 165 0.02 1.81 19.14
C GLY A 165 0.13 3.27 19.61
N ASP A 166 0.12 3.47 20.92
CA ASP A 166 0.04 4.80 21.55
C ASP A 166 1.14 5.76 21.08
N ARG A 167 2.35 5.25 20.83
CA ARG A 167 3.50 6.07 20.38
C ARG A 167 3.28 6.75 19.03
N GLY A 168 2.41 6.22 18.17
CA GLY A 168 2.01 6.87 16.92
C GLY A 168 0.64 7.53 16.96
N GLY A 169 0.06 7.69 18.16
CA GLY A 169 -1.30 8.19 18.35
C GLY A 169 -2.39 7.14 18.10
N GLY A 170 -2.01 5.87 17.95
CA GLY A 170 -2.95 4.76 17.92
C GLY A 170 -3.36 4.33 19.33
N ASP A 171 -3.78 3.08 19.45
CA ASP A 171 -4.28 2.51 20.70
C ASP A 171 -3.61 1.14 20.96
N GLN A 172 -3.08 0.96 22.17
CA GLN A 172 -2.35 -0.25 22.55
C GLN A 172 -3.21 -1.52 22.48
N GLU A 173 -4.47 -1.46 22.91
CA GLU A 173 -5.36 -2.62 22.90
C GLU A 173 -5.66 -3.05 21.46
N ARG A 174 -6.02 -2.10 20.59
CA ARG A 174 -6.21 -2.34 19.14
C ARG A 174 -4.95 -2.87 18.47
N GLN A 175 -3.77 -2.42 18.90
CA GLN A 175 -2.50 -2.96 18.44
C GLN A 175 -2.35 -4.43 18.81
N MET A 176 -2.59 -4.79 20.08
CA MET A 176 -2.52 -6.18 20.51
C MET A 176 -3.53 -7.05 19.76
N GLN A 177 -4.79 -6.63 19.68
CA GLN A 177 -5.85 -7.35 18.95
C GLN A 177 -5.48 -7.56 17.47
N SER A 178 -4.93 -6.53 16.81
CA SER A 178 -4.50 -6.60 15.42
C SER A 178 -3.34 -7.57 15.22
N LEU A 179 -2.34 -7.54 16.12
CA LEU A 179 -1.19 -8.45 16.08
C LEU A 179 -1.60 -9.90 16.33
N PHE A 180 -2.48 -10.17 17.29
CA PHE A 180 -3.07 -11.49 17.48
C PHE A 180 -3.80 -11.97 16.23
N SER A 181 -4.61 -11.11 15.62
CA SER A 181 -5.37 -11.47 14.43
C SER A 181 -4.46 -11.76 13.23
N VAL A 182 -3.36 -11.02 13.07
CA VAL A 182 -2.33 -11.31 12.06
C VAL A 182 -1.64 -12.64 12.35
N ALA A 183 -1.22 -12.88 13.59
CA ALA A 183 -0.57 -14.13 14.00
C ALA A 183 -1.45 -15.35 13.71
N ALA A 184 -2.71 -15.30 14.12
CA ALA A 184 -3.69 -16.35 13.85
C ALA A 184 -3.86 -16.59 12.34
N HIS A 185 -3.96 -15.53 11.54
CA HIS A 185 -4.10 -15.66 10.07
C HIS A 185 -2.92 -16.38 9.42
N ILE A 186 -1.69 -16.14 9.89
CA ILE A 186 -0.48 -16.80 9.40
C ILE A 186 -0.22 -18.17 10.07
N GLY A 187 -1.16 -18.67 10.89
CA GLY A 187 -1.05 -19.97 11.56
C GLY A 187 -0.03 -19.98 12.69
N LYS A 188 0.13 -18.85 13.38
CA LYS A 188 0.99 -18.71 14.57
C LYS A 188 0.12 -18.43 15.80
N SER A 189 0.48 -19.05 16.90
CA SER A 189 0.01 -18.69 18.23
C SER A 189 1.11 -17.93 18.92
N LEU A 190 0.76 -16.77 19.50
CA LEU A 190 1.67 -15.93 20.28
C LEU A 190 1.10 -15.77 21.68
N THR A 191 1.96 -15.55 22.67
CA THR A 191 1.51 -15.10 24.01
C THR A 191 1.31 -13.59 24.05
N ASP A 192 0.66 -13.10 25.10
CA ASP A 192 0.49 -11.66 25.36
C ASP A 192 1.86 -10.95 25.43
N GLU A 193 2.85 -11.57 26.07
CA GLU A 193 4.20 -11.03 26.19
C GLU A 193 4.90 -10.94 24.83
N GLU A 194 4.76 -11.95 23.97
CA GLU A 194 5.33 -11.94 22.62
C GLU A 194 4.69 -10.85 21.76
N VAL A 195 3.36 -10.70 21.82
CA VAL A 195 2.63 -9.65 21.09
C VAL A 195 3.03 -8.27 21.58
N ALA A 196 3.10 -8.06 22.89
CA ALA A 196 3.54 -6.80 23.49
C ALA A 196 4.98 -6.47 23.07
N ALA A 197 5.89 -7.45 23.07
CA ALA A 197 7.27 -7.26 22.64
C ALA A 197 7.34 -6.85 21.15
N ILE A 198 6.55 -7.48 20.28
CA ILE A 198 6.45 -7.10 18.86
C ILE A 198 5.93 -5.66 18.73
N GLY A 199 4.79 -5.33 19.33
CA GLY A 199 4.19 -3.99 19.28
C GLY A 199 5.12 -2.89 19.78
N ASN A 200 5.87 -3.16 20.86
CA ASN A 200 6.88 -2.28 21.41
C ASN A 200 8.09 -2.05 20.49
N GLN A 201 8.29 -2.86 19.46
CA GLN A 201 9.34 -2.66 18.47
C GLN A 201 8.84 -2.03 17.16
N MET A 202 7.53 -1.93 16.92
CA MET A 202 6.97 -1.48 15.64
C MET A 202 7.16 0.02 15.37
N PHE A 203 6.99 0.86 16.38
CA PHE A 203 7.12 2.31 16.21
C PHE A 203 8.55 2.72 15.86
N GLY A 204 8.72 3.66 14.93
CA GLY A 204 10.04 4.11 14.48
C GLY A 204 10.69 3.26 13.39
N GLN A 205 10.07 2.14 12.99
CA GLN A 205 10.65 1.21 12.02
C GLN A 205 10.31 1.53 10.57
N GLY A 206 11.21 1.11 9.66
CA GLY A 206 11.00 1.11 8.22
C GLY A 206 11.81 2.14 7.44
N HIS A 207 12.27 1.77 6.25
CA HIS A 207 13.14 2.61 5.41
C HIS A 207 12.54 3.98 5.03
N THR A 208 11.21 4.10 5.08
CA THR A 208 10.44 5.30 4.75
C THR A 208 9.83 5.98 5.97
N PHE A 209 10.20 5.55 7.19
CA PHE A 209 9.70 6.17 8.42
C PHE A 209 9.99 7.68 8.42
N ARG A 210 8.97 8.46 8.81
CA ARG A 210 9.03 9.92 8.89
C ARG A 210 8.52 10.39 10.26
N SER A 211 7.22 10.32 10.48
CA SER A 211 6.59 10.70 11.74
C SER A 211 5.93 9.50 12.44
N GLY A 212 5.48 8.50 11.68
CA GLY A 212 4.76 7.35 12.25
C GLY A 212 3.45 7.71 12.91
N SER A 213 2.96 8.94 12.79
CA SER A 213 1.74 9.41 13.44
C SER A 213 0.51 9.19 12.55
N ILE A 214 -0.65 8.97 13.16
CA ILE A 214 -1.97 9.03 12.52
C ILE A 214 -2.47 10.48 12.46
N GLY A 215 -3.36 10.78 11.51
CA GLY A 215 -4.07 12.08 11.46
C GLY A 215 -3.19 13.27 11.10
N ALA A 216 -1.96 13.05 10.65
CA ALA A 216 -1.03 14.12 10.29
C ALA A 216 -1.59 15.02 9.17
N TRP A 217 -2.48 14.50 8.34
CA TRP A 217 -3.19 15.24 7.29
C TRP A 217 -3.92 16.48 7.79
N GLN A 218 -4.41 16.50 9.04
CA GLN A 218 -5.14 17.63 9.61
C GLN A 218 -4.29 18.90 9.66
N ASN A 219 -2.97 18.77 9.81
CA ASN A 219 -2.04 19.90 9.82
C ASN A 219 -1.70 20.44 8.42
N HIS A 220 -2.16 19.75 7.37
CA HIS A 220 -1.84 20.08 5.98
C HIS A 220 -3.06 20.46 5.15
N PHE A 221 -4.26 20.02 5.55
CA PHE A 221 -5.49 20.22 4.79
C PHE A 221 -6.15 21.52 5.19
N ASP A 222 -6.14 22.48 4.28
CA ASP A 222 -7.04 23.64 4.33
C ASP A 222 -8.39 23.31 3.69
N THR A 223 -9.32 24.27 3.70
CA THR A 223 -10.66 24.11 3.12
C THR A 223 -10.59 23.67 1.66
N GLU A 224 -9.69 24.24 0.85
CA GLU A 224 -9.57 23.88 -0.56
C GLU A 224 -9.13 22.42 -0.75
N LEU A 225 -8.13 21.97 0.03
CA LEU A 225 -7.68 20.58 -0.03
C LEU A 225 -8.73 19.60 0.49
N LYS A 226 -9.49 19.96 1.53
CA LYS A 226 -10.61 19.15 2.00
C LYS A 226 -11.66 18.97 0.91
N GLU A 227 -12.11 20.07 0.30
CA GLU A 227 -13.11 20.01 -0.76
C GLU A 227 -12.62 19.24 -1.98
N LEU A 228 -11.36 19.42 -2.38
CA LEU A 228 -10.75 18.64 -3.44
C LEU A 228 -10.73 17.15 -3.10
N PHE A 229 -10.33 16.79 -1.87
CA PHE A 229 -10.25 15.40 -1.45
C PHE A 229 -11.63 14.75 -1.37
N LYS A 230 -12.63 15.45 -0.83
CA LYS A 230 -14.03 15.01 -0.82
C LYS A 230 -14.51 14.73 -2.24
N LYS A 231 -14.33 15.67 -3.14
CA LYS A 231 -14.72 15.53 -4.55
C LYS A 231 -14.09 14.31 -5.22
N GLU A 232 -12.79 14.09 -5.01
CA GLU A 232 -12.05 13.06 -5.75
C GLU A 232 -12.09 11.68 -5.07
N SER A 233 -12.21 11.62 -3.75
CA SER A 233 -12.02 10.38 -2.97
C SER A 233 -12.87 10.26 -1.70
N GLY A 234 -13.91 11.10 -1.55
CA GLY A 234 -14.85 11.03 -0.43
C GLY A 234 -15.56 9.68 -0.35
N ASP A 235 -16.05 9.17 -1.50
CA ASP A 235 -16.67 7.85 -1.57
C ASP A 235 -15.72 6.75 -1.07
N GLN A 236 -14.44 6.81 -1.46
CA GLN A 236 -13.46 5.82 -1.03
C GLN A 236 -13.19 5.90 0.48
N LEU A 237 -13.26 7.07 1.12
CA LEU A 237 -13.16 7.13 2.58
C LEU A 237 -14.31 6.36 3.25
N ILE A 238 -15.52 6.44 2.67
CA ILE A 238 -16.69 5.70 3.15
C ILE A 238 -16.55 4.20 2.86
N GLU A 239 -16.16 3.82 1.63
CA GLU A 239 -15.96 2.42 1.22
C GLU A 239 -14.90 1.70 2.07
N PHE A 240 -13.83 2.40 2.43
CA PHE A 240 -12.79 1.89 3.31
C PHE A 240 -13.11 2.10 4.80
N GLY A 241 -14.28 2.63 5.16
CA GLY A 241 -14.73 2.79 6.55
C GLY A 241 -13.89 3.78 7.38
N TYR A 242 -13.27 4.77 6.74
CA TYR A 242 -12.60 5.88 7.41
C TYR A 242 -13.57 7.03 7.75
N GLU A 243 -14.67 7.16 7.00
CA GLU A 243 -15.73 8.14 7.24
C GLU A 243 -17.11 7.51 7.03
N SER A 244 -18.16 8.12 7.58
CA SER A 244 -19.55 7.65 7.39
C SER A 244 -20.29 8.43 6.29
N ASN A 245 -19.86 9.66 6.01
CA ASN A 245 -20.44 10.57 5.04
C ASN A 245 -19.40 11.64 4.64
N PHE A 246 -19.85 12.74 4.03
CA PHE A 246 -18.99 13.84 3.58
C PHE A 246 -18.81 14.96 4.62
N ASP A 247 -19.35 14.82 5.84
CA ASP A 247 -19.37 15.84 6.89
C ASP A 247 -18.16 15.74 7.84
N TRP A 248 -16.95 15.76 7.26
CA TRP A 248 -15.65 15.75 7.96
C TRP A 248 -14.72 16.92 7.58
#